data_AF-A0A4P9Z388-F1
#
_entry.id   AF-A0A4P9Z388-F1
#
_cell.length_a   1.000
_cell.length_b   1.000
_cell.length_c   1.000
_cell.angle_alpha   90.00
_cell.angle_beta   90.00
_cell.angle_gamma   90.00
#
_symmetry.space_group_name_H-M   'P 1'
#
loop_
_entity.id
_entity.type
_entity.pdbx_description
1 polymer ?
#
loop_
_entity_poly.entity_id
_entity_poly.type
_entity_poly.pdbx_seq_one_letter_code
_entity_poly.pdbx_strand_id
1 'polypeptide(L)'
;MCNWASGDVGALRKTLAEKDAALQASLHSLEEKQKEELGRQRDELAAHWQEERRVLIARYREEILRRMRSLREDLERRWQRDLRLKVDEERVGRLAKLDELAESLKQVEGIAKENATIIDRCALNNRLQIVAGALRRALEADQRTAFANELDALRQLAHHYPVLESVVATLSDEVAYRGVDTPLELTDRFGVVKEQVRRASMVPANGGLVSHAVSTAMSKLIVSKEGYVPGDDVEAVLARTEYLLGKNDLDHAAREINQLEGWPKTLARDWIKAARQRLEVLQALEVGGMGDGGMRMC
;
A
#
# COMPACT_ATOMS: atom_id res chain seq x y z
N MET A 1 -71.49 -110.12 -101.65
CA MET A 1 -71.93 -108.70 -101.50
C MET A 1 -71.01 -108.01 -100.50
N CYS A 2 -70.64 -106.76 -100.79
CA CYS A 2 -70.01 -105.76 -99.91
C CYS A 2 -68.53 -105.94 -99.51
N ASN A 3 -67.59 -105.31 -100.27
CA ASN A 3 -66.29 -104.90 -99.70
C ASN A 3 -65.64 -103.63 -100.34
N TRP A 4 -66.34 -102.90 -101.22
CA TRP A 4 -65.76 -101.73 -101.93
C TRP A 4 -66.15 -100.35 -101.35
N ALA A 5 -67.09 -100.28 -100.41
CA ALA A 5 -67.51 -99.00 -99.78
C ALA A 5 -66.66 -98.59 -98.56
N SER A 6 -65.71 -99.41 -98.12
CA SER A 6 -64.89 -99.15 -96.92
C SER A 6 -63.65 -98.28 -97.19
N GLY A 7 -63.16 -98.23 -98.45
CA GLY A 7 -61.93 -97.53 -98.83
C GLY A 7 -62.07 -95.99 -98.90
N ASP A 8 -63.13 -95.49 -99.52
CA ASP A 8 -63.34 -94.04 -99.73
C ASP A 8 -63.69 -93.28 -98.44
N VAL A 9 -64.43 -93.92 -97.53
CA VAL A 9 -64.74 -93.36 -96.20
C VAL A 9 -63.46 -93.27 -95.35
N GLY A 10 -62.49 -94.18 -95.55
CA GLY A 10 -61.19 -94.14 -94.89
C GLY A 10 -60.31 -92.98 -95.35
N ALA A 11 -60.30 -92.67 -96.66
CA ALA A 11 -59.56 -91.54 -97.22
C ALA A 11 -60.13 -90.19 -96.78
N LEU A 12 -61.45 -90.03 -96.82
CA LEU A 12 -62.13 -88.82 -96.35
C LEU A 12 -61.92 -88.59 -94.83
N ARG A 13 -62.03 -89.64 -94.01
CA ARG A 13 -61.71 -89.57 -92.57
C ARG A 13 -60.26 -89.16 -92.32
N LYS A 14 -59.32 -89.61 -93.14
CA LYS A 14 -57.91 -89.22 -93.05
C LYS A 14 -57.71 -87.74 -93.38
N THR A 15 -58.31 -87.24 -94.46
CA THR A 15 -58.23 -85.80 -94.81
C THR A 15 -58.93 -84.88 -93.80
N LEU A 16 -60.03 -85.34 -93.19
CA LEU A 16 -60.71 -84.62 -92.12
C LEU A 16 -59.84 -84.57 -90.86
N ALA A 17 -59.24 -85.70 -90.46
CA ALA A 17 -58.30 -85.74 -89.34
C ALA A 17 -57.05 -84.88 -89.57
N GLU A 18 -56.53 -84.83 -90.80
CA GLU A 18 -55.41 -83.95 -91.17
C GLU A 18 -55.78 -82.47 -91.08
N LYS A 19 -57.00 -82.09 -91.52
CA LYS A 19 -57.50 -80.71 -91.39
C LYS A 19 -57.81 -80.33 -89.95
N ASP A 20 -58.38 -81.25 -89.16
CA ASP A 20 -58.64 -81.04 -87.74
C ASP A 20 -57.33 -80.88 -86.97
N ALA A 21 -56.31 -81.69 -87.27
CA ALA A 21 -54.97 -81.54 -86.70
C ALA A 21 -54.31 -80.21 -87.11
N ALA A 22 -54.47 -79.77 -88.37
CA ALA A 22 -53.93 -78.48 -88.84
C ALA A 22 -54.65 -77.28 -88.20
N LEU A 23 -55.98 -77.38 -87.99
CA LEU A 23 -56.77 -76.39 -87.28
C LEU A 23 -56.39 -76.32 -85.80
N GLN A 24 -56.24 -77.47 -85.14
CA GLN A 24 -55.77 -77.54 -83.75
C GLN A 24 -54.36 -76.95 -83.59
N ALA A 25 -53.44 -77.25 -84.52
CA ALA A 25 -52.11 -76.66 -84.54
C ALA A 25 -52.16 -75.14 -84.76
N SER A 26 -53.04 -74.66 -85.64
CA SER A 26 -53.23 -73.24 -85.89
C SER A 26 -53.81 -72.50 -84.68
N LEU A 27 -54.83 -73.08 -84.03
CA LEU A 27 -55.42 -72.56 -82.79
C LEU A 27 -54.39 -72.53 -81.66
N HIS A 28 -53.67 -73.63 -81.43
CA HIS A 28 -52.60 -73.67 -80.44
C HIS A 28 -51.53 -72.61 -80.73
N SER A 29 -51.12 -72.44 -81.99
CA SER A 29 -50.14 -71.40 -82.35
C SER A 29 -50.65 -69.97 -82.12
N LEU A 30 -51.97 -69.75 -82.24
CA LEU A 30 -52.59 -68.45 -82.03
C LEU A 30 -52.79 -68.16 -80.53
N GLU A 31 -53.17 -69.17 -79.75
CA GLU A 31 -53.23 -69.11 -78.29
C GLU A 31 -51.85 -68.83 -77.68
N GLU A 32 -50.80 -69.50 -78.16
CA GLU A 32 -49.43 -69.23 -77.71
C GLU A 32 -48.99 -67.80 -78.07
N LYS A 33 -49.29 -67.31 -79.29
CA LYS A 33 -49.03 -65.90 -79.66
C LYS A 33 -49.76 -64.91 -78.77
N GLN A 34 -51.04 -65.16 -78.46
CA GLN A 34 -51.80 -64.29 -77.56
C GLN A 34 -51.26 -64.32 -76.13
N LYS A 35 -50.87 -65.49 -75.61
CA LYS A 35 -50.22 -65.60 -74.31
C LYS A 35 -48.88 -64.86 -74.27
N GLU A 36 -48.08 -64.97 -75.34
CA GLU A 36 -46.82 -64.24 -75.47
C GLU A 36 -47.05 -62.72 -75.50
N GLU A 37 -48.02 -62.23 -76.27
CA GLU A 37 -48.37 -60.80 -76.35
C GLU A 37 -48.87 -60.25 -75.01
N LEU A 38 -49.77 -60.97 -74.33
CA LEU A 38 -50.24 -60.61 -72.99
C LEU A 38 -49.11 -60.66 -71.96
N GLY A 39 -48.21 -61.64 -72.06
CA GLY A 39 -46.99 -61.74 -71.25
C GLY A 39 -46.10 -60.51 -71.44
N ARG A 40 -45.84 -60.12 -72.68
CA ARG A 40 -45.06 -58.91 -73.02
C ARG A 40 -45.71 -57.65 -72.46
N GLN A 41 -47.01 -57.45 -72.69
CA GLN A 41 -47.73 -56.28 -72.16
C GLN A 41 -47.71 -56.22 -70.63
N ARG A 42 -47.84 -57.36 -69.95
CA ARG A 42 -47.75 -57.45 -68.49
C ARG A 42 -46.36 -57.06 -68.01
N ASP A 43 -45.32 -57.56 -68.66
CA ASP A 43 -43.94 -57.32 -68.28
C ASP A 43 -43.52 -55.87 -68.58
N GLU A 44 -44.00 -55.27 -69.68
CA GLU A 44 -43.85 -53.85 -70.02
C GLU A 44 -44.52 -52.94 -68.98
N LEU A 45 -45.77 -53.23 -68.62
CA LEU A 45 -46.49 -52.48 -67.59
C LEU A 45 -45.82 -52.62 -66.22
N ALA A 46 -45.36 -53.83 -65.87
CA ALA A 46 -44.61 -54.06 -64.64
C ALA A 46 -43.29 -53.29 -64.62
N ALA A 47 -42.55 -53.26 -65.73
CA ALA A 47 -41.32 -52.49 -65.86
C ALA A 47 -41.58 -50.98 -65.71
N HIS A 48 -42.64 -50.46 -66.35
CA HIS A 48 -43.05 -49.07 -66.23
C HIS A 48 -43.34 -48.68 -64.78
N TRP A 49 -44.18 -49.44 -64.08
CA TRP A 49 -44.51 -49.18 -62.67
C TRP A 49 -43.30 -49.28 -61.74
N GLN A 50 -42.38 -50.20 -62.00
CA GLN A 50 -41.14 -50.30 -61.23
C GLN A 50 -40.27 -49.06 -61.43
N GLU A 51 -40.19 -48.54 -62.65
CA GLU A 51 -39.42 -47.34 -62.95
C GLU A 51 -40.05 -46.08 -62.33
N GLU A 52 -41.37 -45.90 -62.44
CA GLU A 52 -42.07 -44.80 -61.77
C GLU A 52 -41.88 -44.84 -60.25
N ARG A 53 -41.96 -46.04 -59.65
CA ARG A 53 -41.71 -46.22 -58.22
C ARG A 53 -40.28 -45.86 -57.84
N ARG A 54 -39.27 -46.24 -58.66
CA ARG A 54 -37.87 -45.87 -58.43
C ARG A 54 -37.66 -44.37 -58.50
N VAL A 55 -38.22 -43.72 -59.52
CA VAL A 55 -38.15 -42.26 -59.70
C VAL A 55 -38.79 -41.54 -58.52
N LEU A 56 -39.97 -41.99 -58.09
CA LEU A 56 -40.68 -41.41 -56.95
C LEU A 56 -39.87 -41.55 -55.64
N ILE A 57 -39.30 -42.73 -55.39
CA ILE A 57 -38.43 -42.96 -54.22
C ILE A 57 -37.19 -42.07 -54.28
N ALA A 58 -36.54 -41.96 -55.44
CA ALA A 58 -35.37 -41.11 -55.63
C ALA A 58 -35.70 -39.64 -55.34
N ARG A 59 -36.82 -39.14 -55.86
CA ARG A 59 -37.29 -37.77 -55.63
C ARG A 59 -37.53 -37.48 -54.15
N TYR A 60 -38.26 -38.34 -53.45
CA TYR A 60 -38.51 -38.15 -52.01
C TYR A 60 -37.23 -38.26 -51.19
N ARG A 61 -36.33 -39.18 -51.55
CA ARG A 61 -35.02 -39.30 -50.90
C ARG A 61 -34.20 -38.02 -51.05
N GLU A 62 -34.16 -37.44 -52.24
CA GLU A 62 -33.49 -36.16 -52.48
C GLU A 62 -34.12 -35.01 -51.69
N GLU A 63 -35.45 -34.96 -51.61
CA GLU A 63 -36.16 -33.92 -50.87
C GLU A 63 -35.92 -34.02 -49.36
N ILE A 64 -35.98 -35.22 -48.79
CA ILE A 64 -35.63 -35.48 -47.38
C ILE A 64 -34.18 -35.07 -47.12
N LEU A 65 -33.25 -35.46 -47.98
CA LEU A 65 -31.83 -35.09 -47.84
C LEU A 65 -31.62 -33.58 -47.95
N ARG A 66 -32.31 -32.90 -48.87
CA ARG A 66 -32.30 -31.43 -48.98
C ARG A 66 -32.79 -30.77 -47.69
N ARG A 67 -33.91 -31.25 -47.13
CA ARG A 67 -34.49 -30.70 -45.90
C ARG A 67 -33.62 -30.97 -44.67
N MET A 68 -33.01 -32.15 -44.59
CA MET A 68 -32.07 -32.48 -43.52
C MET A 68 -30.80 -31.63 -43.58
N ARG A 69 -30.28 -31.35 -44.79
CA ARG A 69 -29.14 -30.44 -44.97
C ARG A 69 -29.48 -29.03 -44.52
N SER A 70 -30.61 -28.47 -44.96
CA SER A 70 -31.02 -27.12 -44.53
C SER A 70 -31.21 -27.03 -43.02
N LEU A 71 -31.83 -28.04 -42.40
CA LEU A 71 -32.02 -28.07 -40.95
C LEU A 71 -30.68 -28.13 -40.19
N ARG A 72 -29.72 -28.92 -40.69
CA ARG A 72 -28.38 -29.01 -40.12
C ARG A 72 -27.67 -27.65 -40.19
N GLU A 73 -27.70 -27.01 -41.34
CA GLU A 73 -27.10 -25.68 -41.53
C GLU A 73 -27.73 -24.64 -40.61
N ASP A 74 -29.05 -24.67 -40.44
CA ASP A 74 -29.75 -23.75 -39.53
C ASP A 74 -29.39 -23.98 -38.06
N LEU A 75 -29.29 -25.24 -37.63
CA LEU A 75 -28.86 -25.60 -36.28
C LEU A 75 -27.41 -25.20 -36.03
N GLU A 76 -26.53 -25.46 -37.00
CA GLU A 76 -25.12 -25.07 -36.92
C GLU A 76 -24.97 -23.55 -36.82
N ARG A 77 -25.70 -22.79 -37.64
CA ARG A 77 -25.72 -21.32 -37.56
C ARG A 77 -26.22 -20.81 -36.20
N ARG A 78 -27.29 -21.41 -35.65
CA ARG A 78 -27.80 -21.05 -34.31
C ARG A 78 -26.77 -21.37 -33.23
N TRP A 79 -26.23 -22.59 -33.23
CA TRP A 79 -25.21 -23.00 -32.27
C TRP A 79 -23.98 -22.11 -32.31
N GLN A 80 -23.49 -21.76 -33.51
CA GLN A 80 -22.35 -20.85 -33.67
C GLN A 80 -22.63 -19.44 -33.13
N ARG A 81 -23.86 -18.93 -33.28
CA ARG A 81 -24.27 -17.66 -32.67
C ARG A 81 -24.32 -17.75 -31.15
N ASP A 82 -24.97 -18.77 -30.61
CA ASP A 82 -25.11 -18.95 -29.17
C ASP A 82 -23.75 -19.16 -28.49
N LEU A 83 -22.86 -19.91 -29.15
CA LEU A 83 -21.49 -20.11 -28.68
C LEU A 83 -20.71 -18.79 -28.65
N ARG A 84 -20.82 -17.97 -29.70
CA ARG A 84 -20.17 -16.65 -29.74
C ARG A 84 -20.67 -15.75 -28.62
N LEU A 85 -21.99 -15.69 -28.42
CA LEU A 85 -22.60 -14.89 -27.35
C LEU A 85 -22.08 -15.32 -25.97
N LYS A 86 -22.10 -16.62 -25.66
CA LYS A 86 -21.57 -17.12 -24.38
C LYS A 86 -20.08 -16.83 -24.19
N VAL A 87 -19.29 -16.97 -25.25
CA VAL A 87 -17.85 -16.66 -25.19
C VAL A 87 -17.63 -15.17 -24.94
N ASP A 88 -18.40 -14.30 -25.59
CA ASP A 88 -18.30 -12.86 -25.38
C ASP A 88 -18.81 -12.44 -24.00
N GLU A 89 -19.87 -13.06 -23.48
CA GLU A 89 -20.32 -12.91 -22.09
C GLU A 89 -19.24 -13.31 -21.09
N GLU A 90 -18.61 -14.48 -21.27
CA GLU A 90 -17.50 -14.90 -20.41
C GLU A 90 -16.29 -13.97 -20.51
N ARG A 91 -15.97 -13.47 -21.71
CA ARG A 91 -14.87 -12.51 -21.92
C ARG A 91 -15.15 -11.20 -21.19
N VAL A 92 -16.34 -10.65 -21.34
CA VAL A 92 -16.75 -9.41 -20.65
C VAL A 92 -16.74 -9.62 -19.14
N GLY A 93 -17.24 -10.76 -18.64
CA GLY A 93 -17.20 -11.10 -17.22
C GLY A 93 -15.77 -11.23 -16.67
N ARG A 94 -14.88 -11.91 -17.40
CA ARG A 94 -13.46 -12.02 -17.03
C ARG A 94 -12.74 -10.68 -17.08
N LEU A 95 -13.01 -9.85 -18.09
CA LEU A 95 -12.46 -8.49 -18.18
C LEU A 95 -12.89 -7.63 -16.99
N ALA A 96 -14.18 -7.64 -16.65
CA ALA A 96 -14.68 -6.91 -15.48
C ALA A 96 -14.00 -7.38 -14.18
N LYS A 97 -13.75 -8.69 -14.03
CA LYS A 97 -13.00 -9.21 -12.87
C LYS A 97 -11.54 -8.78 -12.88
N LEU A 98 -10.89 -8.74 -14.05
CA LEU A 98 -9.53 -8.23 -14.18
C LEU A 98 -9.44 -6.75 -13.83
N ASP A 99 -10.42 -5.94 -14.25
CA ASP A 99 -10.50 -4.52 -13.90
C ASP A 99 -10.69 -4.31 -12.38
N GLU A 100 -11.56 -5.10 -11.75
CA GLU A 100 -11.75 -5.09 -10.29
C GLU A 100 -10.45 -5.49 -9.55
N LEU A 101 -9.75 -6.51 -10.04
CA LEU A 101 -8.46 -6.95 -9.48
C LEU A 101 -7.37 -5.88 -9.68
N ALA A 102 -7.36 -5.20 -10.82
CA ALA A 102 -6.42 -4.12 -11.09
C ALA A 102 -6.65 -2.92 -10.16
N GLU A 103 -7.91 -2.54 -9.93
CA GLU A 103 -8.25 -1.44 -9.02
C GLU A 103 -7.92 -1.78 -7.57
N SER A 104 -8.23 -3.00 -7.11
CA SER A 104 -7.87 -3.44 -5.76
C SER A 104 -6.35 -3.52 -5.56
N LEU A 105 -5.59 -3.96 -6.58
CA LEU A 105 -4.13 -3.94 -6.53
C LEU A 105 -3.58 -2.52 -6.41
N LYS A 106 -4.16 -1.57 -7.16
CA LYS A 106 -3.77 -0.15 -7.10
C LYS A 106 -4.05 0.47 -5.73
N GLN A 107 -5.16 0.10 -5.09
CA GLN A 107 -5.47 0.53 -3.72
C GLN A 107 -4.46 -0.03 -2.72
N VAL A 108 -4.12 -1.31 -2.82
CA VAL A 108 -3.09 -1.94 -1.96
C VAL A 108 -1.73 -1.29 -2.18
N GLU A 109 -1.35 -0.98 -3.42
CA GLU A 109 -0.11 -0.27 -3.73
C GLU A 109 -0.10 1.14 -3.11
N GLY A 110 -1.23 1.85 -3.16
CA GLY A 110 -1.39 3.16 -2.51
C GLY A 110 -1.17 3.09 -1.00
N ILE A 111 -1.86 2.15 -0.33
CA ILE A 111 -1.73 1.93 1.11
C ILE A 111 -0.30 1.51 1.48
N ALA A 112 0.33 0.65 0.68
CA ALA A 112 1.70 0.21 0.94
C ALA A 112 2.71 1.37 0.85
N LYS A 113 2.54 2.28 -0.13
CA LYS A 113 3.36 3.50 -0.24
C LYS A 113 3.15 4.43 0.94
N GLU A 114 1.90 4.67 1.34
CA GLU A 114 1.60 5.51 2.50
C GLU A 114 2.19 4.93 3.78
N ASN A 115 2.01 3.63 4.03
CA ASN A 115 2.59 2.94 5.17
C ASN A 115 4.12 3.02 5.18
N ALA A 116 4.78 2.90 4.02
CA ALA A 116 6.24 3.08 3.95
C ALA A 116 6.66 4.47 4.43
N THR A 117 5.95 5.53 4.00
CA THR A 117 6.25 6.89 4.47
C THR A 117 6.00 7.09 5.97
N ILE A 118 4.99 6.43 6.54
CA ILE A 118 4.71 6.47 7.97
C ILE A 118 5.82 5.76 8.75
N ILE A 119 6.24 4.57 8.30
CA ILE A 119 7.34 3.82 8.92
C ILE A 119 8.64 4.63 8.90
N ASP A 120 8.97 5.28 7.79
CA ASP A 120 10.15 6.13 7.68
C ASP A 120 10.10 7.30 8.68
N ARG A 121 8.93 7.96 8.80
CA ARG A 121 8.72 9.03 9.79
C ARG A 121 8.82 8.52 11.23
N CYS A 122 8.24 7.36 11.53
CA CYS A 122 8.34 6.75 12.86
C CYS A 122 9.79 6.36 13.20
N ALA A 123 10.54 5.82 12.23
CA ALA A 123 11.96 5.52 12.40
C ALA A 123 12.79 6.78 12.69
N LEU A 124 12.53 7.88 11.99
CA LEU A 124 13.17 9.17 12.24
C LEU A 124 12.82 9.72 13.63
N ASN A 125 11.54 9.69 13.99
CA ASN A 125 11.09 10.17 15.31
C ASN A 125 11.69 9.32 16.45
N ASN A 126 11.72 8.00 16.30
CA ASN A 126 12.34 7.11 17.29
C ASN A 126 13.83 7.39 17.45
N ARG A 127 14.56 7.64 16.36
CA ARG A 127 15.97 8.05 16.44
C ARG A 127 16.14 9.38 17.17
N LEU A 128 15.27 10.36 16.87
CA LEU A 128 15.28 11.65 17.56
C LEU A 128 15.05 11.47 19.08
N GLN A 129 14.09 10.63 19.47
CA GLN A 129 13.82 10.32 20.89
C GLN A 129 15.01 9.64 21.58
N ILE A 130 15.68 8.70 20.89
CA ILE A 130 16.88 8.03 21.44
C ILE A 130 18.01 9.04 21.67
N VAL A 131 18.28 9.91 20.69
CA VAL A 131 19.34 10.93 20.78
C VAL A 131 19.00 11.98 21.84
N ALA A 132 17.77 12.49 21.86
CA ALA A 132 17.30 13.42 22.87
C ALA A 132 17.35 12.81 24.28
N GLY A 133 16.96 11.55 24.42
CA GLY A 133 17.06 10.80 25.67
C GLY A 133 18.52 10.57 26.11
N ALA A 134 19.45 10.35 25.17
CA ALA A 134 20.88 10.26 25.47
C ALA A 134 21.44 11.60 25.95
N LEU A 135 21.11 12.69 25.28
CA LEU A 135 21.50 14.04 25.67
C LEU A 135 20.92 14.43 27.04
N ARG A 136 19.66 14.08 27.30
CA ARG A 136 19.04 14.28 28.62
C ARG A 136 19.77 13.52 29.73
N ARG A 137 20.13 12.25 29.50
CA ARG A 137 20.93 11.47 30.45
C ARG A 137 22.31 12.08 30.70
N ALA A 138 22.95 12.65 29.68
CA ALA A 138 24.21 13.37 29.84
C ALA A 138 24.06 14.62 30.73
N LEU A 139 22.96 15.36 30.60
CA LEU A 139 22.68 16.55 31.44
C LEU A 139 22.25 16.24 32.88
N GLU A 140 21.64 15.08 33.10
CA GLU A 140 21.21 14.58 34.42
C GLU A 140 22.31 13.80 35.14
N ALA A 141 23.47 13.58 34.51
CA ALA A 141 24.60 12.91 35.14
C ALA A 141 25.18 13.75 36.30
N ASP A 142 25.71 13.05 37.32
CA ASP A 142 26.30 13.68 38.51
C ASP A 142 27.59 14.47 38.22
N GLN A 143 28.21 14.25 37.07
CA GLN A 143 29.44 14.91 36.62
C GLN A 143 29.25 15.52 35.24
N ARG A 144 30.06 16.53 34.90
CA ARG A 144 30.11 17.08 33.54
C ARG A 144 30.48 16.00 32.54
N THR A 145 29.54 15.68 31.65
CA THR A 145 29.77 14.76 30.55
C THR A 145 29.77 15.52 29.24
N ALA A 146 30.72 15.18 28.37
CA ALA A 146 30.72 15.68 27.00
C ALA A 146 29.61 14.98 26.21
N PHE A 147 28.91 15.74 25.37
CA PHE A 147 27.78 15.26 24.56
C PHE A 147 27.92 15.64 23.07
N ALA A 148 29.16 15.82 22.60
CA ALA A 148 29.45 16.21 21.23
C ALA A 148 28.87 15.22 20.19
N ASN A 149 28.98 13.92 20.46
CA ASN A 149 28.46 12.88 19.57
C ASN A 149 26.93 12.94 19.46
N GLU A 150 26.26 13.16 20.59
CA GLU A 150 24.81 13.30 20.67
C GLU A 150 24.33 14.57 19.97
N LEU A 151 25.07 15.68 20.09
CA LEU A 151 24.78 16.92 19.40
C LEU A 151 24.94 16.77 17.87
N ASP A 152 25.99 16.09 17.42
CA ASP A 152 26.21 15.84 15.99
C ASP A 152 25.14 14.90 15.40
N ALA A 153 24.74 13.86 16.15
CA ALA A 153 23.61 13.02 15.78
C ALA A 153 22.30 13.82 15.72
N LEU A 154 22.08 14.74 16.66
CA LEU A 154 20.91 15.61 16.68
C LEU A 154 20.89 16.57 15.49
N ARG A 155 22.05 17.14 15.09
CA ARG A 155 22.19 17.99 13.90
C ARG A 155 21.82 17.27 12.61
N GLN A 156 22.30 16.04 12.45
CA GLN A 156 21.97 15.22 11.27
C GLN A 156 20.46 14.95 11.17
N LEU A 157 19.80 14.71 12.30
CA LEU A 157 18.35 14.50 12.35
C LEU A 157 17.58 15.82 12.18
N ALA A 158 18.12 16.94 12.66
CA ALA A 158 17.47 18.25 12.67
C ALA A 158 17.14 18.77 11.26
N HIS A 159 17.88 18.38 10.22
CA HIS A 159 17.54 18.73 8.82
C HIS A 159 16.14 18.29 8.38
N HIS A 160 15.55 17.30 9.06
CA HIS A 160 14.18 16.83 8.78
C HIS A 160 13.10 17.65 9.53
N TYR A 161 13.52 18.55 10.44
CA TYR A 161 12.66 19.29 11.35
C TYR A 161 13.10 20.77 11.42
N PRO A 162 12.48 21.67 10.62
CA PRO A 162 12.92 23.08 10.50
C PRO A 162 13.00 23.84 11.83
N VAL A 163 12.08 23.56 12.76
CA VAL A 163 12.09 24.18 14.10
C VAL A 163 13.30 23.73 14.90
N LEU A 164 13.61 22.43 14.87
CA LEU A 164 14.75 21.87 15.59
C LEU A 164 16.08 22.35 15.00
N GLU A 165 16.19 22.46 13.68
CA GLU A 165 17.40 22.94 13.01
C GLU A 165 17.82 24.33 13.50
N SER A 166 16.86 25.25 13.63
CA SER A 166 17.13 26.62 14.11
C SER A 166 17.66 26.65 15.54
N VAL A 167 17.18 25.74 16.40
CA VAL A 167 17.56 25.67 17.83
C VAL A 167 18.87 24.93 18.02
N VAL A 168 19.12 23.86 17.25
CA VAL A 168 20.38 23.12 17.35
C VAL A 168 21.55 23.92 16.76
N ALA A 169 21.29 24.79 15.79
CA ALA A 169 22.30 25.67 15.21
C ALA A 169 22.83 26.75 16.19
N THR A 170 22.07 27.10 17.24
CA THR A 170 22.54 28.07 18.25
C THR A 170 23.44 27.44 19.31
N LEU A 171 23.47 26.10 19.40
CA LEU A 171 24.30 25.38 20.37
C LEU A 171 25.78 25.38 19.95
N SER A 172 26.64 25.82 20.86
CA SER A 172 28.09 25.92 20.65
C SER A 172 28.80 24.57 20.82
N ASP A 173 29.71 24.25 19.88
CA ASP A 173 30.54 23.04 19.92
C ASP A 173 31.44 22.98 21.16
N GLU A 174 31.97 24.13 21.58
CA GLU A 174 32.84 24.20 22.76
C GLU A 174 32.12 23.72 24.03
N VAL A 175 30.82 24.00 24.13
CA VAL A 175 29.97 23.58 25.24
C VAL A 175 29.73 22.07 25.18
N ALA A 176 29.52 21.52 23.98
CA ALA A 176 29.29 20.10 23.78
C ALA A 176 30.53 19.25 24.12
N TYR A 177 31.73 19.74 23.80
CA TYR A 177 32.99 19.07 24.13
C TYR A 177 33.37 19.14 25.61
N ARG A 178 33.13 20.29 26.27
CA ARG A 178 33.46 20.47 27.69
C ARG A 178 32.40 19.90 28.63
N GLY A 179 31.18 19.70 28.13
CA GLY A 179 30.03 19.41 28.97
C GLY A 179 29.52 20.68 29.65
N VAL A 180 28.31 20.55 30.19
CA VAL A 180 27.61 21.62 30.90
C VAL A 180 27.68 21.35 32.40
N ASP A 181 27.80 22.42 33.19
CA ASP A 181 27.80 22.35 34.65
C ASP A 181 26.54 21.65 35.19
N THR A 182 26.70 20.82 36.22
CA THR A 182 25.56 20.21 36.90
C THR A 182 24.87 21.22 37.83
N PRO A 183 23.59 21.01 38.20
CA PRO A 183 22.90 21.92 39.12
C PRO A 183 23.63 22.07 40.47
N LEU A 184 24.23 20.98 40.95
CA LEU A 184 25.04 20.97 42.17
C LEU A 184 26.30 21.82 42.01
N GLU A 185 27.05 21.62 40.92
CA GLU A 185 28.25 22.42 40.64
C GLU A 185 27.93 23.91 40.48
N LEU A 186 26.81 24.25 39.82
CA LEU A 186 26.36 25.64 39.71
C LEU A 186 26.05 26.24 41.08
N THR A 187 25.44 25.46 41.98
CA THR A 187 25.13 25.87 43.35
C THR A 187 26.40 26.07 44.17
N ASP A 188 27.34 25.13 44.11
CA ASP A 188 28.62 25.21 44.81
C ASP A 188 29.47 26.40 44.33
N ARG A 189 29.55 26.59 43.00
CA ARG A 189 30.23 27.74 42.40
C ARG A 189 29.57 29.05 42.78
N PHE A 190 28.24 29.08 42.91
CA PHE A 190 27.52 30.28 43.32
C PHE A 190 27.91 30.72 44.74
N GLY A 191 28.16 29.79 45.67
CA GLY A 191 28.65 30.14 47.01
C GLY A 191 29.95 30.95 46.99
N VAL A 192 30.87 30.62 46.08
CA VAL A 192 32.12 31.37 45.89
C VAL A 192 31.85 32.75 45.26
N VAL A 193 31.00 32.81 44.24
CA VAL A 193 30.62 34.07 43.58
C VAL A 193 29.92 35.01 44.54
N LYS A 194 29.02 34.50 45.38
CA LYS A 194 28.30 35.25 46.42
C LYS A 194 29.28 35.96 47.36
N GLU A 195 30.29 35.25 47.88
CA GLU A 195 31.30 35.83 48.76
C GLU A 195 32.18 36.86 48.05
N GLN A 196 32.56 36.63 46.80
CA GLN A 196 33.36 37.59 46.01
C GLN A 196 32.57 38.86 45.69
N VAL A 197 31.31 38.73 45.28
CA VAL A 197 30.43 39.86 44.98
C VAL A 197 30.14 40.67 46.25
N ARG A 198 29.89 40.01 47.38
CA ARG A 198 29.68 40.66 48.68
C ARG A 198 30.91 41.46 49.13
N ARG A 199 32.12 40.95 48.91
CA ARG A 199 33.36 41.70 49.21
C ARG A 199 33.57 42.89 48.29
N ALA A 200 33.21 42.75 47.01
CA ALA A 200 33.38 43.81 46.01
C ALA A 200 32.36 44.94 46.17
N SER A 201 31.13 44.65 46.61
CA SER A 201 30.12 45.67 46.89
C SER A 201 30.46 46.55 48.10
N MET A 202 31.38 46.11 48.96
CA MET A 202 31.88 46.88 50.10
C MET A 202 32.99 47.87 49.78
N VAL A 203 33.50 47.90 48.54
CA VAL A 203 34.55 48.82 48.14
C VAL A 203 33.91 50.08 47.52
N PRO A 204 34.05 51.27 48.13
CA PRO A 204 33.52 52.51 47.56
C PRO A 204 34.16 52.77 46.19
N ALA A 205 33.36 53.26 45.24
CA ALA A 205 33.79 53.51 43.85
C ALA A 205 35.00 54.46 43.69
N ASN A 206 35.44 55.13 44.77
CA ASN A 206 36.51 56.13 44.77
C ASN A 206 37.66 55.86 45.79
N GLY A 207 37.80 54.65 46.32
CA GLY A 207 38.84 54.32 47.31
C GLY A 207 40.02 53.55 46.71
N GLY A 208 41.16 54.22 46.49
CA GLY A 208 42.43 53.58 46.11
C GLY A 208 42.93 52.53 47.12
N LEU A 209 44.11 51.95 46.87
CA LEU A 209 44.75 50.75 47.45
C LEU A 209 44.62 50.48 48.98
N VAL A 210 44.12 51.43 49.78
CA VAL A 210 43.86 51.36 51.22
C VAL A 210 42.45 50.81 51.55
N SER A 211 41.53 50.75 50.58
CA SER A 211 40.13 50.32 50.78
C SER A 211 39.94 48.81 51.00
N HIS A 212 40.90 47.98 50.56
CA HIS A 212 40.81 46.52 50.65
C HIS A 212 40.96 45.94 52.07
N ALA A 213 41.57 46.67 53.01
CA ALA A 213 41.73 46.21 54.39
C ALA A 213 40.46 46.44 55.24
N VAL A 214 39.73 47.51 54.97
CA VAL A 214 38.49 47.87 55.69
C VAL A 214 37.31 46.99 55.24
N SER A 215 37.27 46.60 53.97
CA SER A 215 36.22 45.71 53.42
C SER A 215 36.22 44.32 54.07
N THR A 216 37.40 43.80 54.44
CA THR A 216 37.52 42.49 55.08
C THR A 216 36.92 42.48 56.49
N ALA A 217 37.03 43.60 57.22
CA ALA A 217 36.46 43.74 58.57
C ALA A 217 34.95 44.03 58.54
N MET A 218 34.47 44.85 57.60
CA MET A 218 33.03 45.16 57.45
C MET A 218 32.21 44.00 56.85
N SER A 219 32.83 43.11 56.06
CA SER A 219 32.19 41.89 55.51
C SER A 219 31.61 40.96 56.57
N LYS A 220 32.11 41.03 57.81
CA LYS A 220 31.61 40.22 58.93
C LYS A 220 30.47 40.88 59.72
N LEU A 221 30.14 42.15 59.44
CA LEU A 221 29.15 42.93 60.18
C LEU A 221 27.84 43.15 59.42
N ILE A 222 27.77 42.81 58.12
CA ILE A 222 26.49 42.78 57.40
C ILE A 222 25.72 41.54 57.79
N VAL A 223 24.51 41.75 58.30
CA VAL A 223 23.53 40.69 58.53
C VAL A 223 23.17 40.10 57.18
N SER A 224 23.58 38.85 56.96
CA SER A 224 23.15 38.06 55.80
C SER A 224 21.63 38.07 55.74
N LYS A 225 21.08 38.56 54.64
CA LYS A 225 19.65 38.41 54.38
C LYS A 225 19.46 37.00 53.80
N GLU A 226 18.67 36.17 54.45
CA GLU A 226 18.39 34.80 54.00
C GLU A 226 16.94 34.70 53.49
N GLY A 227 16.73 33.95 52.39
CA GLY A 227 15.41 33.71 51.82
C GLY A 227 14.97 34.71 50.73
N TYR A 228 13.67 34.67 50.39
CA TYR A 228 13.10 35.52 49.35
C TYR A 228 12.81 36.93 49.89
N VAL A 229 13.82 37.80 49.80
CA VAL A 229 13.75 39.15 50.37
C VAL A 229 13.41 40.19 49.28
N PRO A 230 12.45 41.10 49.52
CA PRO A 230 12.16 42.20 48.61
C PRO A 230 13.27 43.27 48.64
N GLY A 231 13.65 43.80 47.48
CA GLY A 231 14.63 44.89 47.32
C GLY A 231 15.62 44.67 46.17
N ASP A 232 16.16 45.76 45.63
CA ASP A 232 17.11 45.73 44.49
C ASP A 232 18.58 45.83 44.92
N ASP A 233 18.84 45.72 46.23
CA ASP A 233 20.19 45.71 46.78
C ASP A 233 20.96 44.45 46.34
N VAL A 234 22.27 44.56 46.16
CA VAL A 234 23.15 43.43 45.80
C VAL A 234 22.95 42.23 46.73
N GLU A 235 22.80 42.46 48.04
CA GLU A 235 22.58 41.39 49.02
C GLU A 235 21.20 40.73 48.88
N ALA A 236 20.16 41.48 48.48
CA ALA A 236 18.83 40.93 48.23
C ALA A 236 18.81 40.07 46.97
N VAL A 237 19.51 40.49 45.91
CA VAL A 237 19.69 39.71 44.67
C VAL A 237 20.44 38.40 44.95
N LEU A 238 21.53 38.45 45.73
CA LEU A 238 22.30 37.26 46.11
C LEU A 238 21.46 36.27 46.94
N ALA A 239 20.67 36.77 47.90
CA ALA A 239 19.78 35.96 48.74
C ALA A 239 18.68 35.26 47.93
N ARG A 240 18.02 35.99 47.01
CA ARG A 240 17.00 35.40 46.12
C ARG A 240 17.59 34.37 45.17
N THR A 241 18.77 34.64 44.62
CA THR A 241 19.47 33.70 43.74
C THR A 241 19.78 32.40 44.48
N GLU A 242 20.32 32.47 45.70
CA GLU A 242 20.59 31.28 46.53
C GLU A 242 19.32 30.48 46.85
N TYR A 243 18.23 31.19 47.20
CA TYR A 243 16.94 30.57 47.48
C TYR A 243 16.37 29.83 46.26
N LEU A 244 16.49 30.41 45.06
CA LEU A 244 16.02 29.81 43.81
C LEU A 244 16.88 28.60 43.40
N LEU A 245 18.20 28.67 43.60
CA LEU A 245 19.09 27.52 43.39
C LEU A 245 18.77 26.36 44.33
N GLY A 246 18.44 26.65 45.60
CA GLY A 246 17.97 25.63 46.56
C GLY A 246 16.64 24.98 46.17
N LYS A 247 15.84 25.63 45.33
CA LYS A 247 14.61 25.09 44.73
C LYS A 247 14.83 24.41 43.37
N ASN A 248 16.08 24.31 42.91
CA ASN A 248 16.45 23.83 41.59
C ASN A 248 15.83 24.65 40.43
N ASP A 249 15.54 25.93 40.67
CA ASP A 249 14.99 26.85 39.67
C ASP A 249 16.11 27.72 39.09
N LEU A 250 16.85 27.15 38.13
CA LEU A 250 18.00 27.81 37.52
C LEU A 250 17.61 28.99 36.63
N ASP A 251 16.46 28.94 35.95
CA ASP A 251 16.02 30.00 35.05
C ASP A 251 15.76 31.31 35.82
N HIS A 252 14.98 31.25 36.90
CA HIS A 252 14.74 32.41 37.73
C HIS A 252 16.02 32.87 38.44
N ALA A 253 16.86 31.94 38.92
CA ALA A 253 18.14 32.28 39.55
C ALA A 253 19.08 33.05 38.59
N ALA A 254 19.17 32.61 37.33
CA ALA A 254 19.97 33.26 36.31
C ALA A 254 19.47 34.67 35.97
N ARG A 255 18.14 34.90 36.03
CA ARG A 255 17.53 36.22 35.83
C ARG A 255 17.82 37.18 36.98
N GLU A 256 17.70 36.72 38.22
CA GLU A 256 17.98 37.52 39.42
C GLU A 256 19.43 38.03 39.44
N ILE A 257 20.42 37.14 39.33
CA ILE A 257 21.83 37.55 39.36
C ILE A 257 22.20 38.47 38.17
N ASN A 258 21.48 38.36 37.05
CA ASN A 258 21.72 39.17 35.87
C ASN A 258 21.24 40.62 36.03
N GLN A 259 20.43 40.90 37.07
CA GLN A 259 20.05 42.26 37.48
C GLN A 259 21.23 43.03 38.10
N LEU A 260 22.29 42.36 38.56
CA LEU A 260 23.47 43.02 39.08
C LEU A 260 24.10 43.97 38.03
N GLU A 261 24.67 45.07 38.51
CA GLU A 261 25.35 46.08 37.71
C GLU A 261 26.80 46.31 38.17
N GLY A 262 27.64 46.88 37.31
CA GLY A 262 29.02 47.24 37.63
C GLY A 262 29.95 46.05 37.94
N TRP A 263 30.82 46.22 38.94
CA TRP A 263 31.80 45.21 39.39
C TRP A 263 31.15 43.89 39.87
N PRO A 264 30.07 43.91 40.69
CA PRO A 264 29.28 42.72 41.02
C PRO A 264 28.90 41.85 39.81
N LYS A 265 28.38 42.47 38.74
CA LYS A 265 28.01 41.75 37.51
C LYS A 265 29.22 41.12 36.82
N THR A 266 30.35 41.82 36.84
CA THR A 266 31.59 41.37 36.19
C THR A 266 32.13 40.12 36.86
N LEU A 267 32.09 40.07 38.21
CA LEU A 267 32.49 38.90 38.99
C LEU A 267 31.53 37.71 38.80
N ALA A 268 30.23 37.97 38.63
CA ALA A 268 29.22 36.95 38.38
C ALA A 268 29.16 36.47 36.92
N ARG A 269 29.87 37.13 35.99
CA ARG A 269 29.72 36.92 34.53
C ARG A 269 29.95 35.48 34.10
N ASP A 270 30.98 34.83 34.61
CA ASP A 270 31.31 33.45 34.22
C ASP A 270 30.28 32.44 34.73
N TRP A 271 29.71 32.70 35.91
CA TRP A 271 28.61 31.91 36.45
C TRP A 271 27.33 32.10 35.63
N ILE A 272 26.99 33.36 35.29
CA ILE A 272 25.84 33.68 34.43
C ILE A 272 25.97 32.98 33.07
N LYS A 273 27.17 32.98 32.48
CA LYS A 273 27.44 32.29 31.22
C LYS A 273 27.21 30.79 31.34
N ALA A 274 27.72 30.14 32.39
CA ALA A 274 27.53 28.71 32.62
C ALA A 274 26.05 28.35 32.83
N ALA A 275 25.31 29.15 33.61
CA ALA A 275 23.87 28.96 33.83
C ALA A 275 23.07 29.08 32.51
N ARG A 276 23.38 30.08 31.67
CA ARG A 276 22.74 30.23 30.36
C ARG A 276 23.02 29.07 29.42
N GLN A 277 24.27 28.61 29.35
CA GLN A 277 24.64 27.45 28.52
C GLN A 277 23.83 26.21 28.91
N ARG A 278 23.60 25.98 30.21
CA ARG A 278 22.72 24.89 30.66
C ARG A 278 21.28 25.06 30.22
N LEU A 279 20.74 26.26 30.36
CA LEU A 279 19.36 26.58 29.97
C LEU A 279 19.15 26.45 28.46
N GLU A 280 20.13 26.87 27.65
CA GLU A 280 20.09 26.74 26.18
C GLU A 280 19.96 25.26 25.75
N VAL A 281 20.73 24.36 26.36
CA VAL A 281 20.65 22.92 26.03
C VAL A 281 19.33 22.31 26.54
N LEU A 282 18.86 22.71 27.73
CA LEU A 282 17.56 22.25 28.25
C LEU A 282 16.40 22.71 27.37
N GLN A 283 16.42 23.98 26.94
CA GLN A 283 15.42 24.51 26.02
C GLN A 283 15.47 23.80 24.66
N ALA A 284 16.67 23.49 24.16
CA ALA A 284 16.83 22.71 22.93
C ALA A 284 16.22 21.30 23.06
N LEU A 285 16.35 20.66 24.22
CA LEU A 285 15.69 19.39 24.51
C LEU A 285 14.18 19.51 24.65
N GLU A 286 13.67 20.59 25.23
CA GLU A 286 12.22 20.81 25.34
C GLU A 286 11.60 21.03 23.96
N VAL A 287 12.24 21.81 23.09
CA VAL A 287 11.77 22.04 21.72
C VAL A 287 11.96 20.82 20.82
N GLY A 288 13.04 20.05 21.01
CA GLY A 288 13.25 18.78 20.31
C GLY A 288 12.38 17.63 20.81
N GLY A 289 11.99 17.68 22.09
CA GLY A 289 11.08 16.75 22.76
C GLY A 289 9.64 17.26 22.84
N MET A 290 9.28 18.30 22.08
CA MET A 290 8.01 19.02 22.22
C MET A 290 6.81 18.10 21.95
N GLY A 291 6.21 17.67 23.06
CA GLY A 291 4.84 17.21 23.16
C GLY A 291 4.71 15.74 23.51
N ASP A 292 4.57 15.46 24.80
CA ASP A 292 3.90 14.27 25.37
C ASP A 292 2.54 13.96 24.69
N GLY A 293 2.00 14.89 23.89
CA GLY A 293 0.79 14.75 23.08
C GLY A 293 0.96 14.37 21.60
N GLY A 294 2.15 14.42 21.00
CA GLY A 294 2.40 14.00 19.60
C GLY A 294 2.51 12.47 19.43
N MET A 295 2.59 11.76 20.56
CA MET A 295 2.97 10.37 20.74
C MET A 295 1.88 9.33 20.42
N ARG A 296 0.96 9.61 19.49
CA ARG A 296 -0.17 8.70 19.22
C ARG A 296 -0.32 8.21 17.78
N MET A 297 0.59 8.58 16.88
CA MET A 297 0.56 8.08 15.49
C MET A 297 1.75 7.18 15.14
N CYS A 298 2.69 7.02 16.07
CA CYS A 298 3.60 5.89 16.17
C CYS A 298 3.40 5.34 17.60
#